data_AF-A0A955AA84-F1
#
_entry.id   AF-A0A955AA84-F1
#
_cell.length_a   1.000
_cell.length_b   1.000
_cell.length_c   1.000
_cell.angle_alpha   90.00
_cell.angle_beta   90.00
_cell.angle_gamma   90.00
#
_symmetry.space_group_name_H-M   'P 1'
#
loop_
_entity.id
_entity.type
_entity.pdbx_description
1 polymer ?
#
loop_
_entity_poly.entity_id
_entity_poly.type
_entity_poly.pdbx_seq_one_letter_code
_entity_poly.pdbx_strand_id
1 'polypeptide(L)' 'MHYLYGSKKGVERRLVATFGSQQQLLAYVRWATLKELEERRGKFEQGSALASYDAWEQSTKPLTEEDANAVVHNPTPSML' A
#
# COMPACT_ATOMS: atom_id res chain seq x y z
N MET A 1 -6.89 10.53 7.42
CA MET A 1 -6.63 9.79 6.17
C MET A 1 -5.18 9.32 6.18
N HIS A 2 -4.97 8.05 5.87
CA HIS A 2 -3.64 7.42 5.86
C HIS A 2 -3.33 6.98 4.43
N TYR A 3 -2.13 7.27 3.97
CA TYR A 3 -1.68 7.03 2.61
C TYR A 3 -0.76 5.83 2.62
N LEU A 4 -1.03 4.84 1.77
CA LEU A 4 -0.16 3.70 1.53
C LEU A 4 0.54 3.89 0.19
N TYR A 5 1.86 3.82 0.20
CA TYR A 5 2.68 3.88 -1.00
C TYR A 5 3.38 2.56 -1.23
N GLY A 6 3.55 2.21 -2.51
CA GLY A 6 4.39 1.12 -2.96
C GLY A 6 5.65 1.67 -3.64
N SER A 7 6.76 0.97 -3.50
CA SER A 7 8.01 1.26 -4.22
C SER A 7 8.62 -0.01 -4.81
N LYS A 8 9.32 0.17 -5.92
CA LYS A 8 9.99 -0.91 -6.66
C LYS A 8 11.15 -0.36 -7.47
N LYS A 9 11.95 -1.24 -8.07
CA LYS A 9 13.03 -0.80 -8.96
C LYS A 9 12.49 0.14 -10.06
N GLY A 10 12.99 1.39 -10.08
CA GLY A 10 12.59 2.43 -11.03
C GLY A 10 11.35 3.26 -10.63
N VAL A 11 10.71 2.96 -9.48
CA VAL A 11 9.63 3.76 -8.91
C VAL A 11 9.92 3.97 -7.43
N GLU A 12 10.42 5.16 -7.10
CA GLU A 12 10.84 5.50 -5.73
C GLU A 12 9.66 5.44 -4.75
N ARG A 13 8.50 5.98 -5.15
CA ARG A 13 7.29 6.03 -4.35
C ARG A 13 6.09 6.24 -5.25
N ARG A 14 5.02 5.47 -5.03
CA ARG A 14 3.75 5.62 -5.74
C ARG A 14 2.58 5.38 -4.80
N LEU A 15 1.59 6.26 -4.81
CA LEU A 15 0.38 6.12 -4.01
C LEU A 15 -0.43 4.94 -4.55
N VAL A 16 -0.75 3.96 -3.69
CA VAL A 16 -1.45 2.73 -4.10
C VAL A 16 -2.83 2.58 -3.47
N ALA A 17 -3.01 3.12 -2.27
CA ALA A 17 -4.30 3.08 -1.57
C ALA A 17 -4.35 4.14 -0.48
N THR A 18 -5.56 4.47 -0.04
CA THR A 18 -5.79 5.34 1.12
C THR A 18 -6.67 4.64 2.15
N PHE A 19 -6.56 5.05 3.41
CA PHE A 19 -7.27 4.43 4.52
C PHE A 19 -7.88 5.45 5.47
N GLY A 20 -9.01 5.07 6.08
CA GLY A 20 -9.67 5.85 7.12
C GLY A 20 -8.88 5.89 8.43
N SER A 21 -8.17 4.80 8.74
CA SER A 21 -7.37 4.67 9.97
C SER A 21 -6.07 3.91 9.75
N GLN A 22 -5.08 4.15 10.60
CA GLN A 22 -3.82 3.41 10.59
C GLN A 22 -4.04 1.91 10.83
N GLN A 23 -5.00 1.54 11.67
CA GLN A 23 -5.30 0.14 11.97
C GLN A 23 -5.78 -0.62 10.74
N GLN A 24 -6.64 0.00 9.92
CA GLN A 24 -7.09 -0.59 8.65
C GLN A 24 -5.94 -0.74 7.66
N LEU A 25 -5.06 0.26 7.56
CA LEU A 25 -3.88 0.19 6.71
C LEU A 25 -2.97 -0.98 7.11
N LEU A 26 -2.64 -1.09 8.40
CA LEU A 26 -1.76 -2.16 8.89
C LEU A 26 -2.40 -3.54 8.73
N ALA A 27 -3.72 -3.66 8.96
CA ALA A 27 -4.45 -4.90 8.72
C ALA A 27 -4.40 -5.30 7.24
N TYR A 28 -4.62 -4.35 6.33
CA TYR A 28 -4.52 -4.58 4.90
C TYR A 28 -3.11 -5.00 4.48
N VAL A 29 -2.07 -4.31 4.93
CA VAL A 29 -0.68 -4.65 4.62
C VAL A 29 -0.33 -6.04 5.13
N ARG A 30 -0.76 -6.38 6.34
CA ARG A 30 -0.52 -7.70 6.92
C ARG A 30 -1.20 -8.81 6.10
N TRP A 31 -2.42 -8.59 5.65
CA TRP A 31 -3.09 -9.52 4.73
C TRP A 31 -2.39 -9.59 3.37
N ALA A 32 -2.03 -8.44 2.80
CA ALA A 32 -1.42 -8.35 1.48
C ALA A 32 0.00 -8.90 1.44
N THR A 33 0.68 -9.10 2.57
CA THR A 33 2.07 -9.58 2.61
C THR A 33 2.11 -11.11 2.67
N LEU A 34 2.47 -11.76 1.57
CA LEU A 34 2.65 -13.21 1.48
C LEU A 34 3.94 -13.67 2.17
N LYS A 35 5.00 -12.87 2.03
CA LYS A 35 6.30 -13.16 2.63
C LYS A 35 6.99 -11.85 2.99
N GLU A 36 7.28 -11.67 4.27
CA GLU A 36 8.12 -10.60 4.75
C GLU A 36 9.60 -10.94 4.48
N LEU A 37 10.34 -9.99 3.91
CA LEU A 37 11.77 -10.12 3.61
C LEU A 37 12.60 -9.23 4.54
N GLU A 38 12.15 -7.98 4.71
CA GLU A 38 12.75 -6.97 5.59
C GLU A 38 11.64 -6.06 6.11
N GLU A 39 11.96 -5.13 7.01
CA GLU A 39 11.01 -4.13 7.49
C GLU A 39 10.38 -3.39 6.28
N ARG A 40 9.07 -3.62 6.09
CA ARG A 40 8.25 -3.08 5.00
C ARG A 40 8.61 -3.54 3.59
N ARG A 41 9.34 -4.64 3.43
CA ARG A 41 9.64 -5.26 2.13
C ARG A 41 9.15 -6.69 2.11
N GLY A 42 8.61 -7.12 0.99
CA GLY A 42 8.03 -8.45 0.91
C GLY A 42 7.52 -8.82 -0.46
N LYS A 43 7.05 -10.07 -0.55
CA LYS A 43 6.18 -10.49 -1.64
C LYS A 43 4.76 -10.21 -1.25
N PHE A 44 4.00 -9.57 -2.13
CA PHE A 44 2.61 -9.23 -1.88
C PHE A 44 1.65 -10.13 -2.68
N GLU A 45 0.44 -10.28 -2.15
CA GLU A 45 -0.66 -11.05 -2.71
C GLU A 45 -1.05 -10.51 -4.08
N GLN A 46 -1.31 -11.41 -5.03
CA GLN A 46 -1.80 -11.04 -6.35
C GLN A 46 -3.21 -10.46 -6.21
N GLY A 47 -3.48 -9.37 -6.92
CA GLY A 47 -4.70 -8.58 -6.75
C GLY A 47 -4.55 -7.46 -5.72
N SER A 48 -3.67 -7.57 -4.73
CA SER A 48 -3.42 -6.45 -3.82
C SER A 48 -2.88 -5.22 -4.56
N ALA A 49 -3.18 -4.02 -4.06
CA ALA A 49 -2.59 -2.76 -4.55
C ALA A 49 -1.05 -2.74 -4.44
N LEU A 50 -0.45 -3.66 -3.67
CA LEU A 50 0.99 -3.82 -3.53
C LEU A 50 1.58 -4.90 -4.45
N ALA A 51 0.77 -5.65 -5.20
CA ALA A 51 1.20 -6.84 -5.96
C ALA A 51 2.39 -6.60 -6.91
N SER A 52 2.50 -5.39 -7.48
CA SER A 52 3.57 -5.04 -8.41
C SER A 52 4.81 -4.41 -7.77
N TYR A 53 4.83 -4.28 -6.44
CA TYR A 53 5.85 -3.54 -5.68
C TYR A 53 6.71 -4.46 -4.81
N ASP A 54 7.89 -3.98 -4.44
CA ASP A 54 8.85 -4.72 -3.62
C ASP A 54 8.83 -4.25 -2.15
N ALA A 55 8.36 -3.03 -1.91
CA ALA A 55 8.30 -2.42 -0.60
C ALA A 55 7.08 -1.49 -0.46
N TRP A 56 6.75 -1.17 0.78
CA TRP A 56 5.66 -0.25 1.11
C TRP A 56 6.06 0.77 2.17
N GLU A 57 5.30 1.85 2.25
CA GLU A 57 5.42 2.83 3.32
C GLU A 57 4.06 3.49 3.58
N GLN A 58 3.91 4.04 4.77
CA GLN A 58 2.70 4.76 5.16
C GLN A 58 3.02 6.20 5.56
N SER A 59 2.05 7.09 5.33
CA SER A 59 2.13 8.47 5.81
C SER A 59 0.75 8.98 6.23
N THR A 60 0.71 9.93 7.16
CA THR A 60 -0.50 10.70 7.51
C THR A 60 -0.66 11.96 6.65
N LYS A 61 0.32 12.23 5.78
CA LYS A 61 0.34 13.37 4.83
C LYS A 61 0.63 12.86 3.42
N PRO A 62 0.10 13.52 2.37
CA PRO A 62 0.50 13.21 1.00
C PRO A 62 2.01 13.44 0.83
N LEU A 63 2.70 12.50 0.20
CA LEU A 63 4.14 12.53 -0.07
C LEU A 63 4.45 12.67 -1.57
N THR A 64 3.43 12.58 -2.41
CA THR A 64 3.48 12.75 -3.86
C THR A 64 2.32 13.64 -4.30
N GLU A 65 2.36 14.13 -5.54
CA GLU A 65 1.28 14.94 -6.14
C GLU A 65 0.11 14.10 -6.68
N GLU A 66 0.09 12.80 -6.37
CA GLU A 66 -0.94 11.88 -6.85
C GLU A 66 -2.30 12.18 -6.20
N ASP A 67 -3.35 12.14 -7.01
CA ASP A 67 -4.71 12.34 -6.51
C ASP A 67 -5.13 11.15 -5.65
N ALA A 68 -5.41 11.44 -4.38
CA ALA A 68 -5.84 10.46 -3.41
C ALA A 68 -7.22 9.85 -3.72
N ASN A 69 -8.02 10.51 -4.56
CA ASN A 69 -9.31 10.00 -5.04
C ASN A 69 -9.15 9.07 -6.26
N ALA A 70 -7.97 9.05 -6.89
CA ALA A 70 -7.68 8.18 -8.02
C ALA A 70 -7.22 6.77 -7.60
N VAL A 71 -7.01 6.53 -6.30
CA VAL A 71 -6.63 5.22 -5.73
C VAL A 71 -7.75 4.66 -4.86
N VAL A 72 -7.75 3.34 -4.67
CA VAL A 72 -8.78 2.66 -3.88
C VAL A 72 -8.72 3.11 -2.42
N HIS A 73 -9.86 3.49 -1.86
CA HIS A 73 -10.02 3.82 -0.45
C HIS A 73 -10.47 2.59 0.35
N ASN A 74 -9.77 2.27 1.45
CA ASN A 74 -9.97 1.10 2.30
C ASN A 74 -10.15 -0.21 1.50
N PRO A 75 -9.18 -0.59 0.63
CA PRO A 75 -9.26 -1.86 -0.09
C PRO A 75 -9.42 -3.03 0.88
N THR A 76 -10.26 -4.00 0.50
CA THR A 76 -10.47 -5.25 1.24
C THR A 76 -10.13 -6.44 0.36
N PRO A 77 -9.87 -7.63 0.94
CA PRO A 77 -9.54 -8.84 0.18
C PRO A 77 -10.58 -9.22 -0.91
N SER A 78 -11.84 -8.83 -0.72
CA SER A 78 -12.96 -9.12 -1.62
C SER A 78 -13.19 -8.06 -2.70
N MET A 79 -12.45 -6.94 -2.69
CA MET A 79 -12.61 -5.83 -3.64
C MET A 79 -11.59 -5.86 -4.79
N LEU A 80 -10.65 -6.79 -4.76
CA LEU A 80 -9.47 -6.88 -5.62
C LEU A 80 -9.32 -8.29 -6.19
#